data_AF-A0A7L0R8W7-F1
#
_entry.id   AF-A0A7L0R8W7-F1
#
_cell.length_a   1.000
_cell.length_b   1.000
_cell.length_c   1.000
_cell.angle_alpha   90.00
_cell.angle_beta   90.00
_cell.angle_gamma   90.00
#
_symmetry.space_group_name_H-M   'P 1'
#
loop_
_entity.id
_entity.type
_entity.pdbx_description
1 polymer ?
#
loop_
_entity_poly.entity_id
_entity_poly.type
_entity_poly.pdbx_seq_one_letter_code
_entity_poly.pdbx_strand_id
1 'polypeptide(L)'
;ALCWLRAVPCRALGTCRTLDLEAARLRRIEAVRGQILSKLRLPAPPPEPGPAPALPEEVRALYNSTRELLRQRARGRQPEEPQEYYAKELLRFPMESPGDGEG
;
A
#
# COMPACT_ATOMS: atom_id res chain seq x y z
N ALA A 1 7.91 36.98 55.67
CA ALA A 1 7.10 35.78 55.91
C ALA A 1 5.85 35.84 55.03
N LEU A 2 5.62 34.77 54.27
CA LEU A 2 4.31 34.32 53.76
C LEU A 2 3.62 35.16 52.66
N CYS A 3 4.12 35.05 51.43
CA CYS A 3 3.28 35.22 50.24
C CYS A 3 2.56 33.88 49.99
N TRP A 4 1.37 33.75 50.57
CA TRP A 4 0.52 32.56 50.45
C TRP A 4 0.01 32.40 49.01
N LEU A 5 0.37 31.25 48.43
CA LEU A 5 -0.49 30.37 47.63
C LEU A 5 -1.69 31.01 46.91
N ARG A 6 -1.49 31.34 45.64
CA ARG A 6 -2.50 31.05 44.60
C ARG A 6 -1.80 30.39 43.42
N ALA A 7 -1.53 29.09 43.57
CA ALA A 7 -1.29 28.24 42.42
C ALA A 7 -2.60 28.17 41.63
N VAL A 8 -2.73 29.02 40.61
CA VAL A 8 -3.71 28.81 39.55
C VAL A 8 -3.38 27.44 38.96
N PRO A 9 -4.31 26.47 38.95
CA PRO A 9 -4.06 25.24 38.21
C PRO A 9 -3.87 25.66 36.76
N CYS A 10 -2.63 25.60 36.27
CA CYS A 10 -2.34 25.56 34.86
C CYS A 10 -2.96 24.25 34.37
N ARG A 11 -4.25 24.29 34.04
CA ARG A 11 -4.84 23.28 33.18
C ARG A 11 -3.98 23.33 31.93
N ALA A 12 -3.09 22.36 31.77
CA ALA A 12 -2.45 22.12 30.49
C ALA A 12 -3.59 22.14 29.47
N LEU A 13 -3.65 23.20 28.66
CA LEU A 13 -4.63 23.36 27.60
C LEU A 13 -4.24 22.33 26.54
N GLY A 14 -4.55 21.06 26.80
CA GLY A 14 -4.47 19.99 25.83
C GLY A 14 -5.48 20.33 24.75
N THR A 15 -5.01 20.97 23.67
CA THR A 15 -5.79 21.36 22.50
C THR A 15 -6.24 20.14 21.67
N CYS A 16 -6.00 18.93 22.15
CA CYS A 16 -6.41 17.69 21.50
C CYS A 16 -7.94 17.56 21.55
N ARG A 17 -8.58 17.99 20.46
CA ARG A 17 -9.93 17.58 20.11
C ARG A 17 -10.00 16.05 20.16
N THR A 18 -11.10 15.50 20.67
CA THR A 18 -11.39 14.06 20.59
C THR A 18 -11.27 13.61 19.14
N LEU A 19 -10.33 12.70 18.88
CA LEU A 19 -10.11 12.15 17.55
C LEU A 19 -11.20 11.13 17.24
N ASP A 20 -12.06 11.45 16.27
CA ASP A 20 -13.01 10.49 15.73
C ASP A 20 -12.27 9.55 14.76
N LEU A 21 -11.98 8.35 15.25
CA LEU A 21 -11.29 7.31 14.49
C LEU A 21 -12.10 6.81 13.30
N GLU A 22 -13.43 6.83 13.37
CA GLU A 22 -14.28 6.40 12.27
C GLU A 22 -14.26 7.44 11.14
N ALA A 23 -14.35 8.73 11.48
CA ALA A 23 -14.18 9.80 10.50
C ALA A 23 -12.79 9.77 9.85
N ALA A 24 -11.73 9.50 10.62
CA ALA A 24 -10.38 9.37 10.08
C ALA A 24 -10.24 8.15 9.16
N ARG A 25 -10.87 7.01 9.53
CA ARG A 25 -10.89 5.79 8.73
C ARG A 25 -11.60 5.99 7.39
N LEU A 26 -12.76 6.65 7.38
CA LEU A 26 -13.51 6.95 6.16
C LEU A 26 -12.70 7.85 5.20
N ARG A 27 -12.09 8.92 5.73
CA ARG A 27 -11.18 9.78 4.93
C ARG A 27 -10.00 9.00 4.38
N ARG A 28 -9.46 8.05 5.15
CA ARG A 28 -8.38 7.18 4.68
C ARG A 28 -8.82 6.27 3.55
N ILE A 29 -10.02 5.70 3.61
CA ILE A 29 -10.60 4.87 2.55
C ILE A 29 -10.72 5.68 1.25
N GLU A 30 -11.25 6.90 1.32
CA GLU A 30 -11.38 7.79 0.16
C GLU A 30 -10.02 8.18 -0.43
N ALA A 31 -9.05 8.51 0.43
CA ALA A 31 -7.69 8.82 0.00
C ALA A 31 -7.02 7.62 -0.69
N VAL A 32 -7.16 6.41 -0.13
CA VAL A 32 -6.61 5.17 -0.73
C VAL A 32 -7.30 4.86 -2.06
N ARG A 33 -8.62 5.07 -2.17
CA ARG A 33 -9.35 4.92 -3.43
C ARG A 33 -8.77 5.83 -4.51
N GLY A 34 -8.61 7.13 -4.21
CA GLY A 34 -8.02 8.08 -5.14
C GLY A 34 -6.58 7.75 -5.50
N GLN A 35 -5.80 7.26 -4.52
CA GLN A 35 -4.42 6.83 -4.74
C GLN A 35 -4.33 5.65 -5.70
N ILE A 36 -5.16 4.61 -5.54
CA ILE A 36 -5.18 3.44 -6.44
C ILE A 36 -5.54 3.86 -7.87
N LEU A 37 -6.62 4.64 -8.03
CA LEU A 37 -7.06 5.11 -9.34
C LEU A 37 -6.00 5.97 -10.04
N SER A 38 -5.35 6.87 -9.29
CA SER A 38 -4.27 7.73 -9.81
C SER A 38 -3.05 6.92 -10.23
N LYS A 39 -2.66 5.92 -9.44
CA LYS A 39 -1.55 5.00 -9.77
C LYS A 39 -1.83 4.19 -11.03
N LEU A 40 -3.07 3.75 -11.21
CA LEU A 40 -3.52 2.97 -12.39
C LEU A 40 -3.90 3.83 -13.60
N ARG A 41 -3.88 5.16 -13.48
CA ARG A 41 -4.33 6.11 -14.51
C ARG A 41 -5.79 5.89 -14.94
N LEU A 42 -6.63 5.51 -13.98
CA LEU A 42 -8.06 5.30 -14.20
C LEU A 42 -8.85 6.50 -13.66
N PRO A 43 -9.75 7.11 -14.46
CA PRO A 43 -10.57 8.23 -13.99
C PRO A 43 -11.69 7.79 -13.03
N ALA A 44 -12.11 6.52 -13.12
CA ALA A 44 -13.14 5.90 -12.30
C ALA A 44 -12.87 4.38 -12.18
N PRO A 45 -13.48 3.70 -11.20
CA PRO A 45 -13.44 2.24 -11.14
C PRO A 45 -13.96 1.61 -12.44
N PRO A 46 -13.31 0.56 -12.96
CA PRO A 46 -13.84 -0.17 -14.10
C PRO A 46 -15.19 -0.80 -13.73
N PRO A 47 -16.06 -1.07 -14.72
CA PRO A 47 -17.31 -1.77 -14.48
C PRO A 47 -17.03 -3.12 -13.81
N GLU A 48 -17.92 -3.54 -12.91
CA GLU A 48 -17.73 -4.81 -12.22
C GLU A 48 -17.64 -5.94 -13.26
N PRO A 49 -16.60 -6.79 -13.19
CA PRO A 49 -16.56 -7.95 -14.05
C PRO A 49 -17.76 -8.82 -13.71
N GLY A 50 -18.45 -9.33 -14.73
CA GLY A 50 -19.45 -10.38 -14.56
C GLY A 50 -18.85 -11.63 -13.90
N PRO A 51 -19.59 -12.75 -13.80
CA PRO A 51 -19.04 -13.99 -13.24
C PRO A 51 -17.73 -14.36 -13.94
N ALA A 52 -16.62 -14.20 -13.20
CA ALA A 52 -15.30 -14.34 -13.76
C ALA A 52 -14.86 -15.81 -13.67
N PRO A 53 -14.30 -16.38 -14.75
CA PRO A 53 -13.70 -17.70 -14.69
C PRO A 53 -12.50 -17.71 -13.73
N ALA A 54 -12.05 -18.90 -13.37
CA ALA A 54 -10.82 -19.05 -12.58
C ALA A 54 -9.64 -18.36 -13.28
N LEU A 55 -8.80 -17.66 -12.51
CA LEU A 55 -7.61 -17.01 -13.02
C LEU A 55 -6.63 -18.04 -13.62
N PRO A 56 -6.07 -17.78 -14.82
CA PRO A 56 -5.03 -18.62 -15.42
C PRO A 56 -3.86 -18.84 -14.47
N GLU A 57 -3.23 -20.01 -14.55
CA GLU A 57 -2.16 -20.40 -13.63
C GLU A 57 -0.92 -19.52 -13.80
N GLU A 58 -0.63 -19.06 -15.01
CA GLU A 58 0.50 -18.17 -15.29
C GLU A 58 0.35 -16.82 -14.57
N VAL A 59 -0.87 -16.26 -14.59
CA VAL A 59 -1.20 -14.99 -13.90
C VAL A 59 -1.05 -15.15 -12.40
N ARG A 60 -1.52 -16.28 -11.87
CA ARG A 60 -1.43 -16.62 -10.45
C ARG A 60 0.02 -16.82 -10.00
N ALA A 61 0.81 -17.54 -10.79
CA ALA A 61 2.23 -17.77 -10.55
C ALA A 61 3.01 -16.44 -10.58
N LEU A 62 2.71 -15.57 -11.55
CA LEU A 62 3.29 -14.23 -11.62
C LEU A 62 2.98 -13.42 -10.35
N TYR A 63 1.71 -13.30 -9.97
CA TYR A 63 1.30 -12.61 -8.74
C TYR A 63 2.01 -13.15 -7.50
N ASN A 64 2.05 -14.48 -7.34
CA ASN A 64 2.68 -15.13 -6.19
C ASN A 64 4.18 -14.84 -6.12
N SER A 65 4.87 -14.88 -7.26
CA SER A 65 6.30 -14.57 -7.34
C SER A 65 6.60 -13.12 -6.95
N THR A 66 5.81 -12.16 -7.46
CA THR A 66 5.94 -10.73 -7.09
C THR A 66 5.66 -10.51 -5.61
N ARG A 67 4.62 -11.14 -5.07
CA ARG A 67 4.26 -11.02 -3.65
C ARG A 67 5.39 -11.52 -2.75
N GLU A 68 6.01 -12.64 -3.11
CA GLU A 68 7.13 -13.20 -2.34
C GLU A 68 8.39 -12.34 -2.45
N LEU A 69 8.73 -11.84 -3.65
CA LEU A 69 9.84 -10.90 -3.85
C LEU A 69 9.70 -9.64 -2.97
N LEU A 70 8.50 -9.04 -2.94
CA LEU A 70 8.24 -7.86 -2.12
C LEU A 70 8.37 -8.15 -0.62
N ARG A 71 7.93 -9.33 -0.17
CA ARG A 71 8.11 -9.77 1.23
C ARG A 71 9.58 -9.94 1.58
N GLN A 72 10.38 -10.52 0.69
CA GLN A 72 11.82 -10.68 0.91
C GLN A 72 12.53 -9.34 1.03
N ARG A 73 12.22 -8.37 0.15
CA ARG A 73 12.76 -6.99 0.25
C ARG A 73 12.41 -6.31 1.58
N ALA A 74 11.14 -6.42 2.00
CA ALA A 74 10.67 -5.86 3.27
C ALA A 74 11.39 -6.48 4.48
N ARG A 75 11.63 -7.80 4.47
CA ARG A 75 12.40 -8.49 5.52
C ARG A 75 13.88 -8.11 5.52
N GLY A 76 14.48 -7.98 4.33
CA GLY A 76 15.89 -7.65 4.15
C GLY A 76 16.25 -6.20 4.48
N ARG A 77 15.27 -5.35 4.85
CA ARG A 77 15.43 -3.89 5.03
C ARG A 77 16.24 -3.25 3.90
N GLN A 78 16.08 -3.77 2.68
CA GLN A 78 16.74 -3.19 1.53
C GLN A 78 16.21 -1.76 1.35
N PRO A 79 17.08 -0.77 1.09
CA PRO A 79 16.63 0.58 0.81
C PRO A 79 15.65 0.55 -0.35
N GLU A 80 14.49 1.20 -0.18
CA GLU A 80 13.54 1.33 -1.28
C GLU A 80 14.14 2.28 -2.32
N GLU A 81 14.48 1.73 -3.48
CA GLU A 81 14.82 2.54 -4.65
C GLU A 81 13.65 3.48 -4.98
N PRO A 82 13.92 4.72 -5.43
CA PRO A 82 12.88 5.67 -5.81
C PRO A 82 11.99 5.06 -6.90
N GLN A 83 10.77 4.71 -6.53
CA GLN A 83 9.79 4.14 -7.45
C GLN A 83 9.02 5.25 -8.18
N GLU A 84 8.78 5.01 -9.46
CA GLU A 84 7.85 5.81 -10.24
C GLU A 84 6.47 5.82 -9.58
N TYR A 85 5.79 6.97 -9.65
CA TYR A 85 4.49 7.15 -9.02
C TYR A 85 3.43 6.17 -9.55
N TYR A 86 3.45 5.94 -10.86
CA TYR A 86 2.48 5.11 -11.58
C TYR A 86 2.77 3.61 -11.43
N ALA A 87 1.71 2.81 -11.56
CA ALA A 87 1.84 1.36 -11.60
C ALA A 87 2.64 0.91 -12.83
N LYS A 88 3.36 -0.19 -12.67
CA LYS A 88 4.12 -0.85 -13.74
C LYS A 88 3.44 -2.17 -14.11
N GLU A 89 3.38 -2.44 -15.40
CA GLU A 89 2.97 -3.75 -15.89
C GLU A 89 4.06 -4.78 -15.61
N LEU A 90 3.66 -5.98 -15.19
CA LEU A 90 4.56 -7.06 -14.85
C LEU A 90 4.46 -8.15 -15.91
N LEU A 91 5.61 -8.51 -16.46
CA LEU A 91 5.75 -9.58 -17.44
C LEU A 91 6.80 -10.56 -16.92
N ARG A 92 6.60 -11.85 -17.21
CA ARG A 92 7.56 -12.91 -16.88
C ARG A 92 8.01 -13.58 -18.16
N PHE A 93 9.33 -13.63 -18.33
CA PHE A 93 9.98 -14.35 -19.42
C PHE A 93 10.63 -15.61 -18.84
N PRO A 94 10.26 -16.82 -19.32
CA PRO A 94 10.99 -18.03 -18.95
C PRO A 94 12.40 -17.97 -19.54
N MET A 95 13.39 -18.41 -18.77
CA MET A 95 14.76 -18.58 -19.25
C MET A 95 14.92 -20.01 -19.74
N GLU A 96 15.50 -20.21 -20.92
CA GLU A 96 15.96 -21.53 -21.35
C GLU A 96 17.25 -21.86 -20.61
N SER A 97 17.31 -23.04 -19.97
CA SER A 97 18.54 -23.55 -19.40
C SER A 97 19.49 -23.93 -20.54
N PRO A 98 20.76 -23.50 -20.51
CA PRO A 98 21.76 -23.97 -21.46
C PRO A 98 22.05 -25.46 -21.17
N GLY A 99 21.29 -26.36 -21.79
CA GLY A 99 21.38 -27.79 -21.49
C GLY A 99 20.51 -28.72 -22.33
N ASP A 100 19.45 -28.24 -22.97
CA ASP A 100 18.54 -29.10 -23.77
C ASP A 100 18.59 -28.75 -25.27
N GLY A 101 19.78 -28.38 -25.75
CA GLY A 101 20.09 -28.38 -27.19
C GLY A 101 20.62 -29.74 -27.59
N GLU A 102 19.74 -30.75 -27.67
CA GLU A 102 20.06 -32.03 -28.30
C GLU A 102 19.38 -32.07 -29.68
N GLY A 103 20.21 -32.01 -30.74
CA GLY A 103 19.81 -32.05 -32.14
C GLY A 103 20.75 -31.27 -33.05
#